data_AF-A0A3D0DYP7-F1
#
_entry.id   AF-A0A3D0DYP7-F1
#
_cell.length_a   1.000
_cell.length_b   1.000
_cell.length_c   1.000
_cell.angle_alpha   90.00
_cell.angle_beta   90.00
_cell.angle_gamma   90.00
#
_symmetry.space_group_name_H-M   'P 1'
#
loop_
_entity.id
_entity.type
_entity.pdbx_description
1 polymer ?
#
loop_
_entity_poly.entity_id
_entity_poly.type
_entity_poly.pdbx_seq_one_letter_code
_entity_poly.pdbx_strand_id
1 'polypeptide(L)'
;MYNDPRMQDALANNQLAWAIGFPSGVYMEVQLTLAAQCKAKEGWTSYFPRFKDAKLWLADERMKFVLKAAKRFDELLRSRELPYVEESLRKIAAGGGIG
;
A
#
# COMPACT_ATOMS: atom_id res chain seq x y z
N MET A 1 16.06 -7.84 -11.04
CA MET A 1 14.75 -8.04 -10.40
C MET A 1 13.62 -7.66 -11.35
N TYR A 2 13.30 -6.38 -11.58
CA TYR A 2 12.14 -5.98 -12.43
C TYR A 2 12.24 -6.29 -13.94
N ASN A 3 13.42 -6.64 -14.45
CA ASN A 3 13.61 -7.09 -15.83
C ASN A 3 13.51 -8.61 -16.00
N ASP A 4 13.27 -9.37 -14.91
CA ASP A 4 13.07 -10.81 -14.97
C ASP A 4 11.64 -11.13 -15.44
N PRO A 5 11.45 -11.86 -16.55
CA PRO A 5 10.12 -12.20 -17.07
C PRO A 5 9.22 -12.89 -16.04
N ARG A 6 9.78 -13.80 -15.21
CA ARG A 6 8.99 -14.50 -14.19
C ARG A 6 8.43 -13.55 -13.15
N MET A 7 9.20 -12.53 -12.79
CA MET A 7 8.75 -11.50 -11.86
C MET A 7 7.68 -10.60 -12.50
N GLN A 8 7.85 -10.24 -13.77
CA GLN A 8 6.85 -9.44 -14.50
C GLN A 8 5.51 -10.16 -14.57
N ASP A 9 5.52 -11.45 -14.91
CA ASP A 9 4.31 -12.29 -14.95
C ASP A 9 3.65 -12.38 -13.57
N ALA A 10 4.44 -12.58 -12.50
CA ALA A 10 3.91 -12.62 -11.14
C ALA A 10 3.23 -11.29 -10.74
N LEU A 11 3.86 -10.16 -11.06
CA LEU A 11 3.32 -8.83 -10.79
C LEU A 11 2.05 -8.54 -11.62
N ALA A 12 2.04 -8.94 -12.90
CA ALA A 12 0.88 -8.78 -13.77
C ALA A 12 -0.34 -9.57 -13.24
N ASN A 13 -0.12 -10.83 -12.87
CA ASN A 13 -1.18 -11.69 -12.35
C ASN A 13 -1.70 -11.21 -10.99
N ASN A 14 -0.81 -10.72 -10.12
CA ASN A 14 -1.20 -10.11 -8.85
C ASN A 14 -2.06 -8.86 -9.06
N GLN A 15 -1.65 -7.97 -9.97
CA GLN A 15 -2.38 -6.74 -10.27
C GLN A 15 -3.76 -7.03 -10.90
N LEU A 16 -3.83 -8.00 -11.81
CA LEU A 16 -5.10 -8.43 -12.40
C LEU A 16 -6.05 -8.98 -11.33
N ALA A 17 -5.55 -9.85 -10.45
CA ALA A 17 -6.32 -10.41 -9.34
C ALA A 17 -6.85 -9.33 -8.39
N TRP A 18 -6.00 -8.36 -8.02
CA TRP A 18 -6.38 -7.19 -7.23
C TRP A 18 -7.48 -6.36 -7.92
N ALA A 19 -7.31 -6.09 -9.21
CA ALA A 19 -8.24 -5.26 -9.98
C ALA A 19 -9.63 -5.88 -10.14
N ILE A 20 -9.73 -7.21 -10.21
CA ILE A 20 -11.00 -7.94 -10.34
C ILE A 20 -11.58 -8.42 -9.00
N GLY A 21 -10.88 -8.21 -7.88
CA GLY A 21 -11.29 -8.70 -6.57
C GLY A 21 -11.33 -10.22 -6.48
N PHE A 22 -10.38 -10.91 -7.13
CA PHE A 22 -10.37 -12.38 -7.21
C PHE A 22 -10.19 -12.99 -5.81
N PRO A 23 -11.12 -13.82 -5.29
CA PRO A 23 -11.14 -14.22 -3.88
C PRO A 23 -10.12 -15.33 -3.52
N SER A 24 -8.93 -15.33 -4.13
CA SER A 24 -7.98 -16.44 -4.02
C SER A 24 -7.20 -16.53 -2.71
N GLY A 25 -7.10 -15.44 -1.94
CA GLY A 25 -6.20 -15.40 -0.78
C GLY A 25 -4.70 -15.52 -1.12
N VAL A 26 -4.33 -15.63 -2.41
CA VAL A 26 -2.93 -15.76 -2.88
C VAL A 26 -2.39 -14.45 -3.47
N TYR A 27 -3.26 -13.50 -3.84
CA TYR A 27 -2.79 -12.17 -4.20
C TYR A 27 -2.40 -11.42 -2.92
N MET A 28 -1.13 -11.07 -2.80
CA MET A 28 -0.66 -10.16 -1.76
C MET A 28 -1.06 -8.76 -2.19
N GLU A 29 -2.13 -8.25 -1.60
CA GLU A 29 -2.55 -6.88 -1.81
C GLU A 29 -1.43 -5.95 -1.34
N VAL A 30 -0.90 -5.13 -2.24
CA VAL A 30 0.10 -4.14 -1.84
C VAL A 30 -0.67 -2.98 -1.20
N GLN A 31 -0.73 -2.97 0.11
CA GLN A 31 -1.31 -1.88 0.89
C GLN A 31 -0.19 -1.12 1.60
N LEU A 32 -0.33 0.20 1.68
CA LEU A 32 0.40 0.98 2.67
C LEU A 32 -0.60 1.45 3.72
N THR A 33 -0.49 0.89 4.92
CA THR A 33 -1.32 1.22 6.07
C THR A 33 -0.43 1.73 7.19
N LEU A 34 -0.70 2.94 7.67
CA LEU A 34 -0.09 3.40 8.91
C LEU A 34 -0.98 2.98 10.07
N ALA A 35 -0.66 1.88 10.75
CA ALA A 35 -1.41 1.45 11.92
C ALA A 35 -0.52 0.75 12.94
N ALA A 36 -0.51 1.27 14.17
CA ALA A 36 0.01 0.58 15.34
C ALA A 36 -1.12 -0.06 16.18
N GLN A 37 -2.26 -0.30 15.55
CA GLN A 37 -3.47 -0.87 16.14
C GLN A 37 -3.92 -2.04 15.26
N CYS A 38 -4.60 -3.04 15.83
CA CYS A 38 -5.03 -4.24 15.10
C CYS A 38 -5.96 -3.95 13.91
N LYS A 39 -6.60 -2.78 13.86
CA LYS A 39 -7.42 -2.33 12.73
C LYS A 39 -7.08 -0.89 12.39
N ALA A 40 -6.83 -0.63 11.11
CA ALA A 40 -6.63 0.72 10.61
C ALA A 40 -7.93 1.53 10.70
N LYS A 41 -7.79 2.83 11.03
CA LYS A 41 -8.88 3.79 10.92
C LYS A 41 -9.25 4.02 9.44
N GLU A 42 -10.49 4.41 9.20
CA GLU A 42 -10.93 4.75 7.84
C GLU A 42 -10.07 5.87 7.24
N GLY A 43 -9.61 5.68 6.00
CA GLY A 43 -8.79 6.66 5.30
C GLY A 43 -7.29 6.65 5.66
N TRP A 44 -6.83 5.70 6.48
CA TRP A 44 -5.40 5.53 6.83
C TRP A 44 -4.67 4.52 5.94
N THR A 45 -5.41 3.81 5.11
CA THR A 45 -4.88 2.86 4.13
C THR A 45 -4.91 3.46 2.73
N SER A 46 -3.76 3.46 2.07
CA SER A 46 -3.65 3.76 0.64
C SER A 46 -3.59 2.46 -0.16
N TYR A 47 -4.53 2.31 -1.07
CA TYR A 47 -4.67 1.14 -1.93
C TYR A 47 -4.05 1.37 -3.31
N PHE A 48 -3.46 0.32 -3.87
CA PHE A 48 -3.07 0.34 -5.28
C PHE A 48 -4.29 0.58 -6.17
N PRO A 49 -4.18 1.37 -7.24
CA PRO A 49 -5.25 1.51 -8.21
C PRO A 49 -5.66 0.16 -8.81
N ARG A 50 -6.96 -0.03 -9.06
CA ARG A 50 -7.51 -1.27 -9.66
C ARG A 50 -7.47 -1.28 -11.19
N PHE A 51 -6.38 -0.77 -11.78
CA PHE A 51 -6.18 -0.82 -13.23
C PHE A 51 -5.65 -2.21 -13.61
N LYS A 52 -6.41 -2.95 -14.42
CA LYS A 52 -6.11 -4.35 -14.76
C LYS A 52 -4.78 -4.51 -15.52
N ASP A 53 -4.40 -3.47 -16.23
CA ASP A 53 -3.27 -3.38 -17.15
C ASP A 53 -2.06 -2.65 -16.57
N ALA A 54 -2.08 -2.29 -15.27
CA ALA A 54 -0.94 -1.66 -14.63
C ALA A 54 0.27 -2.61 -14.55
N LYS A 55 1.42 -2.12 -14.98
CA LYS A 55 2.69 -2.83 -15.09
C LYS A 55 3.60 -2.42 -13.95
N LEU A 56 3.45 -3.07 -12.79
CA LEU A 56 4.19 -2.73 -11.56
C LEU A 56 5.73 -2.87 -11.67
N TRP A 57 6.21 -3.58 -12.69
CA TRP A 57 7.65 -3.65 -12.99
C TRP A 57 8.18 -2.38 -13.67
N LEU A 58 7.32 -1.55 -14.28
CA LEU A 58 7.70 -0.24 -14.78
C LEU A 58 7.83 0.74 -13.61
N ALA A 59 9.00 1.38 -13.51
CA ALA A 59 9.29 2.31 -12.42
C ALA A 59 8.28 3.47 -12.37
N ASP A 60 7.92 4.03 -13.52
CA ASP A 60 6.99 5.16 -13.61
C ASP A 60 5.59 4.78 -13.13
N GLU A 61 5.14 3.56 -13.40
CA GLU A 61 3.84 3.08 -12.94
C GLU A 61 3.83 2.81 -11.44
N ARG A 62 4.89 2.18 -10.91
CA ARG A 62 5.03 1.97 -9.47
C ARG A 62 5.16 3.29 -8.71
N MET A 63 5.85 4.28 -9.28
CA MET A 63 6.05 5.58 -8.64
C MET A 63 4.75 6.36 -8.47
N LYS A 64 3.77 6.21 -9.38
CA LYS A 64 2.44 6.81 -9.22
C LYS A 64 1.75 6.37 -7.91
N PHE A 65 1.88 5.09 -7.54
CA PHE A 65 1.34 4.59 -6.27
C PHE A 65 2.09 5.18 -5.07
N VAL A 66 3.42 5.17 -5.11
CA VAL A 66 4.27 5.71 -4.04
C VAL A 66 3.91 7.18 -3.79
N LEU A 67 3.80 7.99 -4.85
CA LEU A 67 3.42 9.39 -4.74
C LEU A 67 2.02 9.58 -4.19
N LYS A 68 1.05 8.73 -4.56
CA LYS A 68 -0.31 8.76 -4.00
C LYS A 68 -0.30 8.46 -2.50
N ALA A 69 0.44 7.45 -2.08
CA ALA A 69 0.57 7.10 -0.67
C ALA A 69 1.29 8.20 0.13
N ALA A 70 2.36 8.77 -0.42
CA ALA A 70 3.09 9.89 0.18
C ALA A 70 2.20 11.14 0.32
N LYS A 71 1.41 11.46 -0.73
CA LYS A 71 0.44 12.55 -0.66
C LYS A 71 -0.60 12.31 0.43
N ARG A 72 -1.13 11.09 0.54
CA ARG A 72 -2.10 10.76 1.60
C ARG A 72 -1.49 10.92 2.99
N PHE A 73 -0.23 10.53 3.16
CA PHE A 73 0.49 10.73 4.41
C PHE A 73 0.68 12.23 4.74
N ASP A 74 1.08 13.05 3.76
CA ASP A 74 1.17 14.51 3.92
C ASP A 74 -0.18 15.15 4.29
N GLU A 75 -1.29 14.69 3.70
CA GLU A 75 -2.64 15.11 4.07
C GLU A 75 -2.95 14.77 5.54
N LEU A 76 -2.60 13.57 6.01
CA LEU A 76 -2.81 13.16 7.40
C LEU A 76 -2.01 14.05 8.36
N LEU A 77 -0.75 14.37 8.03
CA LEU A 77 0.11 15.25 8.82
C LEU A 77 -0.43 16.68 8.95
N ARG A 78 -1.18 17.16 7.96
CA ARG A 78 -1.78 18.51 7.93
C ARG A 78 -3.23 18.54 8.45
N SER A 79 -3.75 17.41 8.91
CA SER A 79 -5.13 17.26 9.37
C SER A 79 -5.22 17.17 10.89
N ARG A 80 -6.46 17.08 11.41
CA ARG A 80 -6.71 16.79 12.82
C ARG A 80 -6.25 15.38 13.25
N GLU A 81 -5.83 14.54 12.31
CA GLU A 81 -5.33 13.19 12.56
C GLU A 81 -3.87 13.14 13.02
N LEU A 82 -3.12 14.25 12.93
CA LEU A 82 -1.70 14.32 13.30
C LEU A 82 -1.36 13.65 14.65
N PRO A 83 -2.11 13.87 15.76
CA PRO A 83 -1.78 13.24 17.03
C PRO A 83 -1.83 11.71 16.99
N TYR A 84 -2.76 11.14 16.21
CA TYR A 84 -2.85 9.69 16.03
C TYR A 84 -1.69 9.16 15.15
N VAL A 85 -1.22 9.99 14.20
CA VAL A 85 -0.12 9.64 13.29
C VAL A 85 1.17 9.56 14.11
N GLU A 86 1.41 10.56 14.94
CA GLU A 86 2.52 10.60 15.89
C GLU A 86 2.47 9.43 16.88
N GLU A 87 1.30 9.13 17.44
CA GLU A 87 1.12 7.98 18.33
C GLU A 87 1.43 6.65 17.62
N SER A 88 0.96 6.49 16.39
CA SER A 88 1.21 5.29 15.58
C SER A 88 2.70 5.14 15.29
N LEU A 89 3.38 6.22 14.89
CA LEU A 89 4.83 6.21 14.66
C LEU A 89 5.62 5.89 15.94
N ARG A 90 5.24 6.47 17.07
CA ARG A 90 5.88 6.20 18.37
C ARG A 90 5.73 4.73 18.78
N LYS A 91 4.55 4.14 18.57
CA LYS A 91 4.29 2.73 18.85
C LYS A 91 5.07 1.81 17.92
N ILE A 92 5.11 2.10 16.62
CA ILE A 92 5.94 1.34 15.65
C ILE A 92 7.42 1.41 16.03
N ALA A 93 7.93 2.60 16.36
CA ALA A 93 9.32 2.78 16.77
C ALA A 93 9.67 2.03 18.08
N ALA A 94 8.69 1.85 18.97
CA ALA A 94 8.83 1.06 20.19
C ALA A 94 8.70 -0.47 19.96
N GLY A 95 8.61 -0.93 18.70
CA GLY A 95 8.43 -2.34 18.36
C GLY A 95 6.99 -2.83 18.41
N GLY A 96 6.01 -1.94 18.64
CA GLY A 96 4.57 -2.25 18.64
C GLY A 96 3.92 -2.24 17.25
N GLY A 97 4.70 -2.48 16.19
CA GLY A 97 4.14 -2.74 14.86
C GLY A 97 3.39 -4.07 14.83
N ILE A 98 2.37 -4.17 13.98
CA ILE A 98 1.53 -5.37 13.79
C ILE A 98 2.40 -6.64 13.78
N GLY A 99 2.24 -7.45 14.82
CA GLY A 99 2.61 -8.87 14.83
C GLY A 99 1.42 -9.71 14.42
#